data_AF-A0A8B9YA28-F1
#
_entry.id   AF-A0A8B9YA28-F1
#
_cell.length_a   1.000
_cell.length_b   1.000
_cell.length_c   1.000
_cell.angle_alpha   90.00
_cell.angle_beta   90.00
_cell.angle_gamma   90.00
#
_symmetry.space_group_name_H-M   'P 1'
#
loop_
_entity.id
_entity.type
_entity.pdbx_description
1 polymer ?
#
loop_
_entity_poly.entity_id
_entity_poly.type
_entity_poly.pdbx_seq_one_letter_code
_entity_poly.pdbx_strand_id
1 'polypeptide(L)'
;MGGLWRPAWRRVVFCGWSWSHLGRPTRAAERAEPCLRPGRSGPAGTEQGLRRLGTWRRRARRQPALRPKSTNPYTRSQEEDWRRRNKTVLTYMAAAAVGMLGASYAAVPLYRLYCQTTGLGGSAVAGHASDQIENMVPVKDRIIKITFNADVHASLQWNFRPQQTEIYVVPGETALAFYKAKNPTDKPVIGISTYNVVPFEAGQYFNKIQCFCFEEQRLNPQEEVDMPVFFYIDPEFAEDPRMVNVDLITLSYTFFEAKEGHTLPVPGYNS
;
A
#
# COMPACT_ATOMS: atom_id res chain seq x y z
N MET A 1 9.96 0.62 -52.14
CA MET A 1 10.16 -0.39 -51.07
C MET A 1 9.80 0.32 -49.77
N GLY A 2 8.70 0.10 -49.05
CA GLY A 2 7.79 -1.03 -48.94
C GLY A 2 7.74 -1.47 -47.46
N GLY A 3 6.61 -1.27 -46.77
CA GLY A 3 6.31 -1.73 -45.40
C GLY A 3 6.28 -0.58 -44.38
N LEU A 4 5.16 -0.08 -43.84
CA LEU A 4 3.84 -0.59 -43.47
C LEU A 4 3.84 -1.57 -42.27
N TRP A 5 3.82 -1.03 -41.04
CA TRP A 5 3.40 -1.77 -39.84
C TRP A 5 2.43 -0.91 -39.01
N ARG A 6 1.16 -1.33 -39.02
CA ARG A 6 0.10 -0.89 -38.09
C ARG A 6 -0.03 -1.98 -37.01
N PRO A 7 -0.08 -1.65 -35.70
CA PRO A 7 -0.49 -2.62 -34.70
C PRO A 7 -2.03 -2.65 -34.59
N ALA A 8 -2.59 -3.81 -34.96
CA ALA A 8 -4.00 -4.13 -34.85
C ALA A 8 -4.39 -4.38 -33.38
N TRP A 9 -5.33 -3.61 -32.86
CA TRP A 9 -6.02 -3.89 -31.61
C TRP A 9 -7.10 -4.97 -31.85
N ARG A 10 -6.91 -6.17 -31.29
CA ARG A 10 -7.99 -7.16 -31.15
C ARG A 10 -8.39 -7.25 -29.68
N ARG A 11 -9.65 -6.91 -29.43
CA ARG A 11 -10.39 -7.26 -28.21
C ARG A 11 -10.42 -8.78 -28.04
N VAL A 12 -10.04 -9.26 -26.86
CA VAL A 12 -10.49 -10.55 -26.34
C VAL A 12 -11.09 -10.27 -24.96
N VAL A 13 -12.39 -10.45 -24.87
CA VAL A 13 -13.14 -10.59 -23.62
C VAL A 13 -13.30 -12.09 -23.42
N PHE A 14 -13.05 -12.62 -22.22
CA PHE A 14 -14.04 -13.41 -21.46
C PHE A 14 -13.49 -13.89 -20.11
N CYS A 15 -14.33 -13.65 -19.10
CA CYS A 15 -14.57 -14.38 -17.85
C CYS A 15 -13.52 -15.31 -17.26
N GLY A 16 -13.37 -15.20 -15.94
CA GLY A 16 -13.15 -16.37 -15.10
C GLY A 16 -12.42 -16.08 -13.81
N TRP A 17 -13.12 -15.52 -12.83
CA TRP A 17 -12.77 -15.70 -11.42
C TRP A 17 -12.61 -17.20 -11.13
N SER A 18 -11.43 -17.60 -10.65
CA SER A 18 -11.21 -18.94 -10.09
C SER A 18 -10.47 -18.80 -8.76
N TRP A 19 -11.25 -18.98 -7.70
CA TRP A 19 -10.81 -19.06 -6.32
C TRP A 19 -10.04 -20.38 -6.14
N SER A 20 -8.79 -20.30 -5.70
CA SER A 20 -7.94 -21.47 -5.42
C SER A 20 -7.69 -21.52 -3.91
N HIS A 21 -8.41 -22.41 -3.21
CA HIS A 21 -8.08 -22.77 -1.83
C HIS A 21 -7.53 -24.20 -1.77
N LEU A 22 -6.34 -24.27 -1.14
CA LEU A 22 -5.74 -25.34 -0.34
C LEU A 22 -5.83 -26.80 -0.85
N GLY A 23 -4.71 -27.28 -1.39
CA GLY A 23 -4.38 -28.69 -1.46
C GLY A 23 -3.25 -29.05 -0.48
N ARG A 24 -3.47 -30.10 0.33
CA ARG A 24 -2.43 -30.95 0.95
C ARG A 24 -3.09 -32.25 1.47
N PRO A 25 -2.33 -33.34 1.70
CA PRO A 25 -2.14 -34.40 0.71
C PRO A 25 -2.55 -35.78 1.25
N THR A 26 -2.77 -36.75 0.36
CA THR A 26 -2.73 -38.18 0.73
C THR A 26 -2.05 -39.03 -0.34
N ARG A 27 -1.13 -39.88 0.16
CA ARG A 27 -0.37 -40.93 -0.52
C ARG A 27 -1.26 -42.05 -1.05
N ALA A 28 -0.77 -42.73 -2.08
CA ALA A 28 -0.68 -44.18 -2.31
C ALA A 28 -0.89 -44.44 -3.81
N ALA A 29 0.15 -44.95 -4.51
CA ALA A 29 0.20 -46.32 -5.03
C ALA A 29 -0.91 -46.56 -6.09
N GLU A 30 -0.67 -47.01 -7.32
CA GLU A 30 0.21 -48.09 -7.75
C GLU A 30 0.13 -48.14 -9.30
N ARG A 31 1.31 -48.22 -9.96
CA ARG A 31 1.65 -49.18 -11.03
C ARG A 31 0.63 -49.44 -12.17
N ALA A 32 1.02 -49.09 -13.41
CA ALA A 32 1.06 -50.00 -14.58
C ALA A 32 1.25 -49.22 -15.90
N GLU A 33 2.45 -49.31 -16.46
CA GLU A 33 2.70 -49.34 -17.91
C GLU A 33 2.41 -50.77 -18.41
N PRO A 34 2.21 -51.09 -19.72
CA PRO A 34 2.92 -50.46 -20.84
C PRO A 34 2.18 -50.32 -22.20
N CYS A 35 2.86 -49.59 -23.08
CA CYS A 35 2.98 -49.71 -24.54
C CYS A 35 1.82 -50.32 -25.36
N LEU A 36 1.38 -49.61 -26.40
CA LEU A 36 1.34 -50.08 -27.79
C LEU A 36 0.92 -48.93 -28.74
N ARG A 37 1.88 -48.44 -29.55
CA ARG A 37 1.64 -48.00 -30.94
C ARG A 37 1.66 -49.27 -31.83
N PRO A 38 1.33 -49.26 -33.15
CA PRO A 38 1.07 -48.15 -34.09
C PRO A 38 -0.27 -48.35 -34.86
N GLY A 39 -0.87 -47.39 -35.57
CA GLY A 39 -0.43 -46.82 -36.85
C GLY A 39 -1.47 -47.09 -37.96
N ARG A 40 -1.37 -46.28 -39.02
CA ARG A 40 -1.84 -46.47 -40.40
C ARG A 40 -3.21 -45.88 -40.83
N SER A 41 -3.08 -44.99 -41.83
CA SER A 41 -3.86 -44.88 -43.09
C SER A 41 -5.38 -44.83 -43.00
N GLY A 42 -6.07 -43.79 -43.48
CA GLY A 42 -6.04 -43.35 -44.88
C GLY A 42 -7.45 -43.55 -45.48
N PRO A 43 -7.83 -42.80 -46.53
CA PRO A 43 -9.14 -42.16 -46.62
C PRO A 43 -10.07 -42.75 -47.70
N ALA A 44 -11.38 -42.50 -47.55
CA ALA A 44 -12.42 -42.43 -48.61
C ALA A 44 -13.76 -42.32 -47.83
N GLY A 45 -14.74 -41.51 -48.17
CA GLY A 45 -15.19 -41.04 -49.46
C GLY A 45 -16.72 -41.06 -49.40
N THR A 46 -17.32 -39.88 -49.54
CA THR A 46 -18.56 -39.59 -50.27
C THR A 46 -19.80 -40.48 -50.10
N GLU A 47 -20.92 -39.85 -49.71
CA GLU A 47 -22.25 -39.78 -50.39
C GLU A 47 -23.32 -39.46 -49.34
N GLN A 48 -23.89 -38.25 -49.32
CA GLN A 48 -25.06 -37.78 -50.09
C GLN A 48 -26.41 -38.39 -49.67
N GLY A 49 -27.44 -37.54 -49.58
CA GLY A 49 -28.86 -37.94 -49.57
C GLY A 49 -29.61 -37.66 -48.26
N LEU A 50 -30.01 -36.44 -47.89
CA LEU A 50 -31.13 -35.63 -48.43
C LEU A 50 -32.54 -36.16 -48.05
N ARG A 51 -33.38 -35.22 -47.57
CA ARG A 51 -34.86 -35.20 -47.38
C ARG A 51 -35.35 -35.61 -45.99
N ARG A 52 -35.79 -34.66 -45.14
CA ARG A 52 -37.04 -33.85 -45.15
C ARG A 52 -38.34 -34.65 -45.09
N LEU A 53 -39.14 -34.19 -44.12
CA LEU A 53 -40.60 -33.98 -44.11
C LEU A 53 -41.51 -35.09 -43.59
N GLY A 54 -42.14 -34.74 -42.46
CA GLY A 54 -43.53 -35.07 -42.14
C GLY A 54 -43.74 -36.49 -41.63
N THR A 55 -44.70 -36.81 -40.77
CA THR A 55 -45.80 -36.11 -40.11
C THR A 55 -46.37 -37.16 -39.14
N TRP A 56 -47.33 -36.77 -38.28
CA TRP A 56 -48.25 -37.68 -37.55
C TRP A 56 -47.71 -38.48 -36.35
N ARG A 57 -48.03 -38.01 -35.13
CA ARG A 57 -49.23 -38.48 -34.39
C ARG A 57 -49.32 -37.84 -33.01
N ARG A 58 -50.50 -37.28 -32.73
CA ARG A 58 -50.97 -36.87 -31.40
C ARG A 58 -50.91 -38.08 -30.46
N ARG A 59 -50.12 -38.02 -29.40
CA ARG A 59 -50.39 -38.79 -28.17
C ARG A 59 -51.01 -37.83 -27.17
N ALA A 60 -52.31 -38.03 -26.93
CA ALA A 60 -53.02 -37.45 -25.81
C ALA A 60 -52.27 -37.76 -24.51
N ARG A 61 -51.52 -36.78 -23.98
CA ARG A 61 -51.01 -36.85 -22.63
C ARG A 61 -52.20 -36.63 -21.70
N ARG A 62 -52.58 -37.71 -21.04
CA ARG A 62 -53.44 -37.73 -19.85
C ARG A 62 -53.14 -36.50 -18.98
N GLN A 63 -54.16 -35.69 -18.73
CA GLN A 63 -54.10 -34.69 -17.66
C GLN A 63 -53.90 -35.45 -16.33
N PRO A 64 -52.84 -35.19 -15.56
CA PRO A 64 -52.83 -35.61 -14.17
C PRO A 64 -53.88 -34.78 -13.43
N ALA A 65 -54.74 -35.47 -12.68
CA ALA A 65 -55.76 -34.86 -11.84
C ALA A 65 -55.17 -33.72 -11.01
N LEU A 66 -55.81 -32.54 -11.08
CA LEU A 66 -55.58 -31.43 -10.16
C LEU A 66 -55.76 -31.97 -8.74
N ARG A 67 -54.65 -32.23 -8.04
CA ARG A 67 -54.68 -32.48 -6.59
C ARG A 67 -55.35 -31.27 -5.94
N PRO A 68 -56.40 -31.45 -5.12
CA PRO A 68 -56.91 -30.35 -4.34
C PRO A 68 -55.79 -29.91 -3.41
N LYS A 69 -55.40 -28.63 -3.48
CA LYS A 69 -54.54 -28.03 -2.45
C LYS A 69 -55.33 -28.06 -1.15
N SER A 70 -55.13 -29.12 -0.35
CA SER A 70 -55.53 -29.15 1.04
C SER A 70 -54.89 -27.94 1.70
N THR A 71 -55.68 -26.90 1.87
CA THR A 71 -55.23 -25.62 2.42
C THR A 71 -55.55 -25.71 3.90
N ASN A 72 -54.71 -26.43 4.66
CA ASN A 72 -54.90 -26.57 6.09
C ASN A 72 -54.76 -25.17 6.73
N PRO A 73 -55.83 -24.59 7.31
CA PRO A 73 -55.80 -23.22 7.82
C PRO A 73 -54.75 -23.04 8.93
N TYR A 74 -54.50 -24.10 9.68
CA TYR A 74 -53.53 -24.12 10.79
C TYR A 74 -52.08 -23.96 10.31
N THR A 75 -51.72 -24.53 9.17
CA THR A 75 -50.37 -24.33 8.60
C THR A 75 -50.21 -22.96 7.96
N ARG A 76 -51.31 -22.34 7.49
CA ARG A 76 -51.29 -20.98 6.94
C ARG A 76 -51.07 -19.92 8.02
N SER A 77 -51.74 -20.03 9.16
CA SER A 77 -51.53 -19.09 10.27
C SER A 77 -50.10 -19.18 10.83
N GLN A 78 -49.56 -20.39 10.98
CA GLN A 78 -48.16 -20.56 11.40
C GLN A 78 -47.17 -20.01 10.37
N GLU A 79 -47.42 -20.17 9.07
CA GLU A 79 -46.55 -19.61 8.03
C GLU A 79 -46.64 -18.07 7.96
N GLU A 80 -47.79 -17.48 8.25
CA GLU A 80 -47.98 -16.03 8.35
C GLU A 80 -47.25 -15.44 9.56
N ASP A 81 -47.33 -16.08 10.74
CA ASP A 81 -46.59 -15.67 11.93
C ASP A 81 -45.08 -15.79 11.74
N TRP A 82 -44.61 -16.87 11.11
CA TRP A 82 -43.22 -17.06 10.76
C TRP A 82 -42.73 -15.99 9.78
N ARG A 83 -43.53 -15.67 8.74
CA ARG A 83 -43.22 -14.60 7.78
C ARG A 83 -43.21 -13.22 8.42
N ARG A 84 -44.12 -12.93 9.36
CA ARG A 84 -44.15 -11.65 10.10
C ARG A 84 -42.89 -11.52 10.96
N ARG A 85 -42.52 -12.55 11.73
CA ARG A 85 -41.30 -12.56 12.55
C ARG A 85 -40.05 -12.41 11.70
N ASN A 86 -39.94 -13.14 10.60
CA ASN A 86 -38.79 -13.04 9.70
C ASN A 86 -38.69 -11.67 9.03
N LYS A 87 -39.81 -11.05 8.65
CA LYS A 87 -39.81 -9.67 8.14
C LYS A 87 -39.32 -8.68 9.20
N THR A 88 -39.83 -8.80 10.43
CA THR A 88 -39.40 -7.94 11.55
C THR A 88 -37.91 -8.11 11.85
N VAL A 89 -37.41 -9.35 11.93
CA VAL A 89 -35.98 -9.64 12.14
C VAL A 89 -35.14 -9.10 10.98
N LEU A 90 -35.56 -9.30 9.74
CA LEU A 90 -34.85 -8.78 8.56
C LEU A 90 -34.76 -7.26 8.58
N THR A 91 -35.84 -6.56 8.96
CA THR A 91 -35.83 -5.10 9.05
C THR A 91 -34.87 -4.59 10.13
N TYR A 92 -34.80 -5.25 11.30
CA TYR A 92 -33.86 -4.88 12.35
C TYR A 92 -32.40 -5.14 11.95
N MET A 93 -32.12 -6.29 11.34
CA MET A 93 -30.77 -6.60 10.85
C MET A 93 -30.32 -5.64 9.75
N ALA A 94 -31.22 -5.29 8.83
CA ALA A 94 -30.93 -4.30 7.79
C ALA A 94 -30.66 -2.91 8.38
N ALA A 95 -31.47 -2.47 9.35
CA ALA A 95 -31.27 -1.19 10.03
C ALA A 95 -29.94 -1.15 10.79
N ALA A 96 -29.58 -2.23 11.49
CA ALA A 96 -28.30 -2.34 12.18
C ALA A 96 -27.10 -2.29 11.22
N ALA A 97 -27.19 -2.99 10.08
CA ALA A 97 -26.14 -2.98 9.06
C ALA A 97 -25.93 -1.58 8.46
N VAL A 98 -27.02 -0.89 8.10
CA VAL A 98 -26.94 0.50 7.60
C VAL A 98 -26.40 1.45 8.67
N GLY A 99 -26.81 1.26 9.93
CA GLY A 99 -26.29 2.03 11.07
C GLY A 99 -24.77 1.87 11.26
N MET A 100 -24.25 0.64 11.22
CA MET A 100 -22.80 0.38 11.31
C MET A 100 -22.03 0.99 10.14
N LEU A 101 -22.55 0.88 8.92
CA LEU A 101 -21.92 1.48 7.75
C LEU A 101 -21.90 3.02 7.84
N GLY A 102 -23.01 3.63 8.28
CA GLY A 102 -23.10 5.08 8.50
C GLY A 102 -22.13 5.56 9.57
N ALA A 103 -22.05 4.85 10.70
CA ALA A 103 -21.13 5.17 11.78
C ALA A 103 -19.65 5.07 11.33
N SER A 104 -19.32 4.05 10.54
CA SER A 104 -17.95 3.85 10.01
C SER A 104 -17.55 4.98 9.06
N TYR A 105 -18.48 5.43 8.20
CA TYR A 105 -18.26 6.55 7.30
C TYR A 105 -18.15 7.89 8.04
N ALA A 106 -18.95 8.09 9.10
CA ALA A 106 -18.95 9.32 9.91
C ALA A 106 -17.76 9.43 10.87
N ALA A 107 -17.15 8.31 11.27
CA ALA A 107 -16.03 8.30 12.22
C ALA A 107 -14.80 9.08 11.70
N VAL A 108 -14.50 8.97 10.40
CA VAL A 108 -13.33 9.63 9.79
C VAL A 108 -13.39 11.17 9.86
N PRO A 109 -14.45 11.85 9.37
CA PRO A 109 -14.54 13.31 9.49
C PRO A 109 -14.68 13.80 10.94
N LEU A 110 -15.36 13.04 11.81
CA LEU A 110 -15.47 13.38 13.23
C LEU A 110 -14.10 13.33 13.93
N TYR A 111 -13.28 12.32 13.61
CA TYR A 111 -11.91 12.21 14.11
C TYR A 111 -11.05 13.38 13.61
N ARG A 112 -11.17 13.76 12.33
CA ARG A 112 -10.44 14.92 11.78
C ARG A 112 -10.82 16.22 12.49
N LEU A 113 -12.11 16.45 12.73
CA LEU A 113 -12.58 17.64 13.44
C LEU A 113 -12.06 17.67 14.87
N TYR A 114 -12.09 16.53 15.56
CA TYR A 114 -11.51 16.40 16.90
C TYR A 114 -10.01 16.72 16.87
N CYS A 115 -9.23 16.07 16.01
CA CYS A 115 -7.79 16.30 15.86
C CYS A 115 -7.43 17.76 15.54
N GLN A 116 -8.26 18.46 14.76
CA GLN A 116 -8.08 19.89 14.49
C GLN A 116 -8.33 20.75 15.74
N THR A 117 -9.29 20.39 16.60
CA THR A 117 -9.61 21.16 17.81
C THR A 117 -8.67 20.89 18.98
N THR A 118 -8.17 19.65 19.14
CA THR A 118 -7.28 19.27 20.24
C THR A 118 -5.79 19.34 19.90
N GLY A 119 -5.42 19.49 18.62
CA GLY A 119 -4.01 19.61 18.19
C GLY A 119 -3.17 18.33 18.37
N LEU A 120 -3.77 17.21 18.79
CA LEU A 120 -3.09 15.95 19.13
C LEU A 120 -2.66 15.11 17.92
N GLY A 121 -2.95 15.55 16.70
CA GLY A 121 -2.66 14.82 15.46
C GLY A 121 -2.08 15.75 14.41
N GLY A 122 -0.76 15.96 14.47
CA GLY A 122 -0.03 16.73 13.47
C GLY A 122 -0.38 16.28 12.05
N SER A 123 -0.94 17.22 11.28
CA SER A 123 -1.10 17.22 9.81
C SER A 123 -2.28 16.45 9.19
N ALA A 124 -3.29 17.22 8.74
CA ALA A 124 -4.02 16.93 7.50
C ALA A 124 -4.62 18.20 6.88
N VAL A 125 -3.79 19.21 6.60
CA VAL A 125 -4.08 20.16 5.51
C VAL A 125 -2.91 20.11 4.56
N ALA A 126 -3.12 19.49 3.40
CA ALA A 126 -2.13 19.24 2.35
C ALA A 126 -1.67 20.53 1.62
N GLY A 127 -1.57 21.65 2.32
CA GLY A 127 -1.22 22.95 1.74
C GLY A 127 -0.57 23.96 2.70
N HIS A 128 -0.33 23.63 3.98
CA HIS A 128 0.19 24.60 4.96
C HIS A 128 1.66 24.44 5.32
N ALA A 129 2.37 23.44 4.78
CA ALA A 129 3.80 23.25 5.09
C ALA A 129 4.68 24.41 4.57
N SER A 130 4.27 25.11 3.50
CA SER A 130 4.97 26.31 3.00
C SER A 130 4.54 27.59 3.71
N ASP A 131 3.24 27.78 3.96
CA ASP A 131 2.70 29.02 4.54
C ASP A 131 3.03 29.18 6.04
N GLN A 132 3.25 28.07 6.76
CA GLN A 132 3.70 28.13 8.16
C GLN A 132 5.12 28.68 8.28
N ILE A 133 6.01 28.41 7.31
CA ILE A 133 7.40 28.90 7.34
C ILE A 133 7.45 30.43 7.19
N GLU A 134 6.54 31.03 6.39
CA GLU A 134 6.50 32.48 6.19
C GLU A 134 6.01 33.27 7.42
N ASN A 135 5.26 32.63 8.32
CA ASN A 135 4.68 33.28 9.49
C ASN A 135 5.42 33.00 10.81
N MET A 136 6.49 32.20 10.80
CA MET A 136 7.29 31.94 12.01
C MET A 136 8.15 33.16 12.35
N VAL A 137 7.99 33.67 13.58
CA VAL A 137 8.87 34.71 14.12
C VAL A 137 10.06 34.04 14.80
N PRO A 138 11.30 34.23 14.31
CA PRO A 138 12.46 33.60 14.90
C PRO A 138 12.74 34.13 16.31
N VAL A 139 12.93 33.22 17.27
CA VAL A 139 13.19 33.55 18.68
C VAL A 139 14.69 33.79 18.88
N LYS A 140 15.17 34.97 18.46
CA LYS A 140 16.60 35.34 18.37
C LYS A 140 17.44 35.12 19.63
N ASP A 141 16.81 35.03 20.79
CA ASP A 141 17.50 34.92 22.09
C ASP A 141 17.92 33.48 22.44
N ARG A 142 17.54 32.48 21.63
CA ARG A 142 17.86 31.06 21.85
C ARG A 142 18.71 30.50 20.71
N ILE A 143 20.04 30.49 20.87
CA ILE A 143 20.95 29.91 19.87
C ILE A 143 21.14 28.42 20.17
N ILE A 144 20.88 27.56 19.17
CA ILE A 144 21.05 26.12 19.27
C ILE A 144 22.21 25.70 18.38
N LYS A 145 23.13 24.92 18.94
CA LYS A 145 24.22 24.28 18.21
C LYS A 145 23.72 22.97 17.59
N ILE A 146 23.82 22.88 16.27
CA ILE A 146 23.51 21.66 15.53
C ILE A 146 24.80 21.02 15.10
N THR A 147 25.05 19.79 15.55
CA THR A 147 26.19 18.97 15.12
C THR A 147 25.74 17.94 14.10
N PHE A 148 26.56 17.74 13.08
CA PHE A 148 26.29 16.81 11.99
C PHE A 148 27.23 15.63 12.07
N ASN A 149 26.67 14.44 12.13
CA ASN A 149 27.41 13.19 12.09
C ASN A 149 27.02 12.37 10.86
N ALA A 150 28.00 11.65 10.32
CA ALA A 150 27.89 10.87 9.10
C ALA A 150 28.60 9.53 9.28
N ASP A 151 27.83 8.46 9.21
CA ASP A 151 28.30 7.08 9.35
C ASP A 151 27.94 6.26 8.10
N VAL A 152 28.75 5.25 7.81
CA VAL A 152 28.49 4.27 6.75
C VAL A 152 28.57 2.87 7.34
N HIS A 153 27.64 2.01 6.97
CA HIS A 153 27.68 0.61 7.35
C HIS A 153 28.84 -0.11 6.65
N ALA A 154 29.47 -1.08 7.30
CA ALA A 154 30.67 -1.77 6.78
C ALA A 154 30.47 -2.46 5.42
N SER A 155 29.23 -2.76 5.02
CA SER A 155 28.91 -3.30 3.71
C SER A 155 29.02 -2.25 2.58
N LEU A 156 28.87 -0.96 2.91
CA LEU A 156 28.88 0.14 1.97
C LEU A 156 30.26 0.83 1.98
N GLN A 157 30.97 0.76 0.86
CA GLN A 157 32.32 1.33 0.73
C GLN A 157 32.32 2.82 0.35
N TRP A 158 31.28 3.55 0.70
CA TRP A 158 31.18 4.98 0.38
C TRP A 158 31.99 5.81 1.35
N ASN A 159 32.59 6.88 0.84
CA ASN A 159 33.12 7.95 1.67
C ASN A 159 32.02 8.98 1.87
N PHE A 160 31.36 8.94 3.02
CA PHE A 160 30.28 9.86 3.37
C PHE A 160 30.72 10.73 4.55
N ARG A 161 30.62 12.06 4.40
CA ARG A 161 31.03 13.02 5.43
C ARG A 161 30.21 14.30 5.36
N PRO A 162 30.02 14.99 6.48
CA PRO A 162 29.42 16.32 6.45
C PRO A 162 30.45 17.31 5.86
N GLN A 163 29.97 18.32 5.13
CA GLN A 163 30.83 19.46 4.72
C GLN A 163 31.10 20.40 5.91
N GLN A 164 30.13 20.51 6.81
CA GLN A 164 30.19 21.32 8.03
C GLN A 164 29.86 20.44 9.23
N THR A 165 30.73 20.42 10.23
CA THR A 165 30.54 19.57 11.43
C THR A 165 29.53 20.17 12.39
N GLU A 166 29.38 21.50 12.38
CA GLU A 166 28.43 22.21 13.23
C GLU A 166 27.94 23.50 12.58
N ILE A 167 26.72 23.90 12.95
CA ILE A 167 26.17 25.23 12.68
C ILE A 167 25.40 25.73 13.90
N TYR A 168 25.18 27.04 13.96
CA TYR A 168 24.37 27.69 14.98
C TYR A 168 23.11 28.23 14.32
N VAL A 169 21.96 27.88 14.87
CA VAL A 169 20.64 28.26 14.33
C VAL A 169 19.74 28.71 15.46
N VAL A 170 18.74 29.50 15.11
CA VAL A 170 17.71 29.96 16.04
C VAL A 170 16.39 29.23 15.76
N PRO A 171 15.56 28.89 16.77
CA PRO A 171 14.20 28.41 16.55
C PRO A 171 13.38 29.37 15.66
N GLY A 172 12.71 28.81 14.65
CA GLY A 172 12.00 29.55 13.60
C GLY A 172 12.88 29.96 12.40
N GLU A 173 14.19 29.75 12.46
CA GLU A 173 15.10 29.98 11.33
C GLU A 173 15.26 28.71 10.50
N THR A 174 15.26 28.86 9.17
CA THR A 174 15.55 27.76 8.25
C THR A 174 17.06 27.66 7.99
N ALA A 175 17.58 26.44 7.96
CA ALA A 175 18.99 26.18 7.77
C ALA A 175 19.23 25.12 6.68
N LEU A 176 20.37 25.25 6.01
CA LEU A 176 20.82 24.35 4.97
C LEU A 176 22.18 23.74 5.37
N ALA A 177 22.27 22.42 5.33
CA ALA A 177 23.50 21.69 5.55
C ALA A 177 23.84 20.78 4.38
N PHE A 178 25.13 20.65 4.07
CA PHE A 178 25.60 19.82 2.97
C PHE A 178 26.36 18.62 3.49
N TYR A 179 26.03 17.46 2.93
CA TYR A 179 26.84 16.25 3.06
C TYR A 179 27.46 15.90 1.72
N LYS A 180 28.60 15.23 1.75
CA LYS A 180 29.30 14.76 0.56
C LYS A 180 29.40 13.25 0.60
N ALA A 181 28.96 12.60 -0.47
CA ALA A 181 29.12 11.17 -0.67
C ALA A 181 29.94 10.91 -1.92
N LYS A 182 30.91 9.99 -1.80
CA LYS A 182 31.70 9.50 -2.93
C LYS A 182 31.68 7.98 -2.96
N ASN A 183 31.48 7.42 -4.15
CA ASN A 183 31.68 6.00 -4.41
C ASN A 183 33.10 5.74 -4.97
N PRO A 184 34.06 5.28 -4.16
CA PRO A 184 35.41 4.99 -4.63
C PRO A 184 35.55 3.66 -5.40
N THR A 185 34.47 2.90 -5.56
CA THR A 185 34.50 1.58 -6.20
C THR A 185 34.35 1.68 -7.72
N ASP A 186 34.66 0.59 -8.43
CA ASP A 186 34.55 0.50 -9.90
C ASP A 186 33.16 0.04 -10.38
N LYS A 187 32.19 -0.09 -9.46
CA LYS A 187 30.82 -0.50 -9.78
C LYS A 187 29.80 0.51 -9.24
N PRO A 188 28.64 0.66 -9.89
CA PRO A 188 27.56 1.44 -9.30
C PRO A 188 27.07 0.75 -8.03
N VAL A 189 26.83 1.54 -6.99
CA VAL A 189 26.31 1.07 -5.71
C VAL A 189 25.07 1.88 -5.37
N ILE A 190 24.07 1.23 -4.79
CA ILE A 190 22.85 1.87 -4.31
C ILE A 190 22.89 1.89 -2.80
N GLY A 191 22.68 3.06 -2.22
CA GLY A 191 22.63 3.28 -0.79
C GLY A 191 21.27 3.82 -0.36
N ILE A 192 20.81 3.40 0.81
CA ILE A 192 19.70 4.02 1.53
C ILE A 192 20.23 4.56 2.85
N SER A 193 19.77 5.73 3.27
CA SER A 193 20.19 6.30 4.55
C SER A 193 19.06 6.27 5.56
N THR A 194 19.40 6.23 6.84
CA THR A 194 18.48 6.55 7.94
C THR A 194 19.06 7.71 8.74
N TYR A 195 18.21 8.37 9.51
CA TYR A 195 18.64 9.49 10.34
C TYR A 195 18.11 9.37 11.76
N ASN A 196 18.84 9.98 12.68
CA ASN A 196 18.43 10.14 14.06
C ASN A 196 18.77 11.54 14.56
N VAL A 197 17.91 12.05 15.44
CA VAL A 197 18.07 13.33 16.12
C VAL A 197 18.26 13.06 17.61
N VAL A 198 19.31 13.64 18.20
CA VAL A 198 19.64 13.50 19.62
C VAL A 198 19.79 14.90 20.22
N PRO A 199 19.19 15.19 21.39
CA PRO A 199 18.35 14.31 22.21
C PRO A 199 16.98 14.03 21.56
N PHE A 200 16.34 12.92 21.92
CA PHE A 200 15.11 12.45 21.26
C PHE A 200 13.95 13.43 21.47
N GLU A 201 13.92 14.09 22.62
CA GLU A 201 12.92 15.08 22.99
C GLU A 201 12.97 16.32 22.09
N ALA A 202 14.13 16.66 21.53
CA ALA A 202 14.27 17.72 20.54
C ALA A 202 13.81 17.29 19.14
N GLY A 203 13.76 15.98 18.87
CA GLY A 203 13.38 15.44 17.57
C GLY A 203 11.97 15.82 17.12
N GLN A 204 11.04 16.06 18.06
CA GLN A 204 9.68 16.49 17.73
C GLN A 204 9.59 17.92 17.20
N TYR A 205 10.56 18.77 17.55
CA TYR A 205 10.65 20.16 17.08
C TYR A 205 11.55 20.29 15.85
N PHE A 206 12.31 19.24 15.53
CA PHE A 206 13.23 19.23 14.40
C PHE A 206 12.50 18.82 13.13
N ASN A 207 12.12 19.82 12.32
CA ASN A 207 11.37 19.60 11.10
C ASN A 207 12.31 19.55 9.89
N LYS A 208 12.48 18.34 9.34
CA LYS A 208 13.26 18.14 8.12
C LYS A 208 12.37 18.26 6.89
N ILE A 209 12.55 19.36 6.13
CA ILE A 209 11.72 19.68 4.97
C ILE A 209 12.13 18.84 3.74
N GLN A 210 13.44 18.61 3.53
CA GLN A 210 13.93 17.85 2.37
C GLN A 210 15.03 16.84 2.78
N CYS A 211 14.80 15.55 2.46
CA CYS A 211 15.58 14.40 2.97
C CYS A 211 15.90 13.38 1.87
N PHE A 212 17.18 13.09 1.63
CA PHE A 212 17.63 11.90 0.87
C PHE A 212 17.38 10.55 1.58
N CYS A 213 16.72 10.60 2.73
CA CYS A 213 16.77 9.58 3.76
C CYS A 213 15.80 8.44 3.52
N PHE A 214 15.02 8.52 2.44
CA PHE A 214 14.06 7.49 2.09
C PHE A 214 14.10 7.17 0.60
N GLU A 215 15.05 7.77 -0.13
CA GLU A 215 15.24 7.52 -1.54
C GLU A 215 16.54 6.77 -1.76
N GLU A 216 16.46 5.71 -2.54
CA GLU A 216 17.62 4.96 -3.01
C GLU A 216 18.55 5.89 -3.80
N GLN A 217 19.71 6.19 -3.23
CA GLN A 217 20.75 6.96 -3.90
C GLN A 217 21.64 6.01 -4.67
N ARG A 218 21.72 6.17 -5.99
CA ARG A 218 22.64 5.41 -6.83
C ARG A 218 23.84 6.27 -7.16
N LEU A 219 25.03 5.84 -6.77
CA LEU A 219 26.30 6.47 -7.16
C LEU A 219 27.06 5.56 -8.13
N ASN A 220 27.40 6.11 -9.29
CA ASN A 220 28.24 5.48 -10.28
C ASN A 220 29.69 5.36 -9.79
N PRO A 221 30.54 4.58 -10.47
CA PRO A 221 31.94 4.47 -10.14
C PRO A 221 32.64 5.84 -10.10
N GLN A 222 33.40 6.10 -9.05
CA GLN A 222 34.13 7.35 -8.82
C GLN A 222 33.26 8.62 -8.75
N GLU A 223 31.93 8.48 -8.70
CA GLU A 223 31.01 9.61 -8.61
C GLU A 223 31.06 10.22 -7.20
N GLU A 224 31.07 11.55 -7.15
CA GLU A 224 30.97 12.35 -5.93
C GLU A 224 29.82 13.33 -6.09
N VAL A 225 28.93 13.37 -5.09
CA VAL A 225 27.74 14.25 -5.08
C VAL A 225 27.64 14.99 -3.75
N ASP A 226 27.12 16.22 -3.83
CA ASP A 226 26.73 17.00 -2.67
C ASP A 226 25.23 16.83 -2.41
N MET A 227 24.89 16.48 -1.18
CA MET A 227 23.55 16.16 -0.70
C MET A 227 23.08 17.26 0.28
N PRO A 228 22.28 18.25 -0.19
CA PRO A 228 21.67 19.27 0.65
C PRO A 228 20.57 18.75 1.60
N VAL A 229 20.63 19.14 2.86
CA VAL A 229 19.65 18.87 3.89
C VAL A 229 19.06 20.20 4.36
N PHE A 230 17.78 20.42 4.05
CA PHE A 230 17.04 21.61 4.45
C PHE A 230 16.13 21.30 5.64
N PHE A 231 16.26 22.08 6.71
CA PHE A 231 15.55 21.86 7.96
C PHE A 231 15.32 23.18 8.71
N TYR A 232 14.45 23.14 9.72
CA TYR A 232 14.28 24.20 10.70
C TYR A 232 13.92 23.60 12.05
N ILE A 233 14.03 24.43 13.10
CA ILE A 233 13.58 24.08 14.45
C ILE A 233 12.30 24.88 14.71
N ASP A 234 11.25 24.21 15.17
CA ASP A 234 10.00 24.86 15.51
C ASP A 234 10.21 25.90 16.64
N PRO A 235 9.68 27.14 16.54
CA PRO A 235 9.76 28.13 17.61
C PRO A 235 9.19 27.65 18.96
N GLU A 236 8.24 26.71 18.98
CA GLU A 236 7.72 26.10 20.21
C GLU A 236 8.82 25.42 21.06
N PHE A 237 9.95 25.07 20.45
CA PHE A 237 11.14 24.58 21.17
C PHE A 237 11.59 25.54 22.28
N ALA A 238 11.51 26.85 22.05
CA ALA A 238 11.92 27.86 23.03
C ALA A 238 10.93 28.00 24.19
N GLU A 239 9.68 27.56 24.01
CA GLU A 239 8.62 27.67 25.00
C GLU A 239 8.48 26.42 25.88
N ASP A 240 8.95 25.25 25.44
CA ASP A 240 8.89 24.00 26.21
C ASP A 240 9.89 24.02 27.40
N PRO A 241 9.42 23.93 28.66
CA PRO A 241 10.28 23.84 29.84
C PRO A 241 11.29 22.69 29.81
N ARG A 242 10.99 21.59 29.09
CA ARG A 242 11.87 20.43 28.97
C ARG A 242 13.07 20.73 28.06
N MET A 243 12.94 21.69 27.15
CA MET A 243 13.99 22.06 26.18
C MET A 243 14.91 23.18 26.71
N VAL A 244 14.63 23.71 27.91
CA VAL A 244 15.39 24.80 28.54
C VAL A 244 16.88 24.48 28.74
N ASN A 245 17.27 23.21 28.80
CA ASN A 245 18.67 22.79 28.93
C ASN A 245 19.23 22.10 27.67
N VAL A 246 18.50 22.16 26.55
CA VAL A 246 18.89 21.54 25.28
C VAL A 246 19.40 22.61 24.34
N ASP A 247 20.72 22.81 24.34
CA ASP A 247 21.40 23.76 23.43
C ASP A 247 22.19 23.06 22.33
N LEU A 248 22.26 21.73 22.37
CA LEU A 248 22.98 20.89 21.42
C LEU A 248 22.03 19.85 20.84
N ILE A 249 21.88 19.86 19.52
CA ILE A 249 21.17 18.83 18.78
C ILE A 249 22.15 18.18 17.80
N THR A 250 22.27 16.86 17.85
CA THR A 250 23.05 16.08 16.89
C THR A 250 22.12 15.47 15.85
N LEU A 251 22.34 15.81 14.59
CA LEU A 251 21.73 15.15 13.44
C LEU A 251 22.73 14.13 12.88
N SER A 252 22.41 12.86 13.07
CA SER A 252 23.24 11.75 12.63
C SER A 252 22.60 11.05 11.43
N TYR A 253 23.41 10.80 10.40
CA TYR A 253 23.04 10.03 9.20
C TYR A 253 23.85 8.76 9.11
N THR A 254 23.18 7.64 8.82
CA THR A 254 23.85 6.36 8.56
C THR A 254 23.41 5.80 7.22
N PHE A 255 24.36 5.52 6.33
CA PHE A 255 24.08 4.88 5.04
C PHE A 255 24.27 3.36 5.07
N PHE A 256 23.37 2.65 4.41
CA PHE A 256 23.36 1.20 4.22
C PHE A 256 23.34 0.87 2.73
N GLU A 257 23.98 -0.23 2.35
CA GLU A 257 23.92 -0.73 0.97
C GLU A 257 22.54 -1.35 0.71
N ALA A 258 21.81 -0.82 -0.27
CA ALA A 258 20.57 -1.40 -0.76
C ALA A 258 20.91 -2.51 -1.76
N LYS A 259 21.09 -3.74 -1.27
CA LYS A 259 21.17 -4.92 -2.13
C LYS A 259 19.78 -5.40 -2.47
N GLU A 260 19.54 -5.75 -3.73
CA GLU A 260 18.34 -6.52 -4.13
C GLU A 260 18.30 -7.82 -3.30
N GLY A 261 17.35 -7.90 -2.35
CA GLY A 261 17.14 -9.08 -1.50
C GLY A 261 17.34 -8.89 0.01
N HIS A 262 17.81 -7.73 0.49
CA HIS A 262 17.79 -7.41 1.92
C HIS A 262 16.51 -6.65 2.29
N THR A 263 15.50 -7.40 2.73
CA THR A 263 14.31 -6.82 3.38
C THR A 263 14.75 -6.15 4.66
N LEU A 264 14.81 -4.81 4.68
CA LEU A 264 14.89 -4.08 5.93
C LEU A 264 13.59 -4.37 6.71
N PRO A 265 13.67 -4.75 8.00
CA PRO A 265 12.49 -4.84 8.83
C PRO A 265 11.99 -3.41 9.06
N VAL A 266 11.16 -2.91 8.13
CA VAL A 266 10.35 -1.73 8.37
C VAL A 266 9.42 -2.07 9.54
N PRO A 267 9.42 -1.31 10.65
CA PRO A 267 8.43 -1.51 11.71
C PRO A 267 7.04 -1.39 11.08
N GLY A 268 6.29 -2.49 11.17
CA GLY A 268 5.17 -2.77 10.29
C GLY A 268 4.05 -1.74 10.35
N TYR A 269 3.74 -1.15 9.20
CA TYR A 269 2.40 -0.66 8.91
C TYR A 269 1.72 -1.72 8.05
N ASN A 270 0.94 -2.59 8.71
CA ASN A 270 0.04 -3.50 8.00
C ASN A 270 -1.07 -2.67 7.37
N SER A 271 -1.03 -2.55 6.04
CA SER A 271 -2.15 -2.11 5.21
C SER A 271 -3.30 -3.09 5.24
#